data_AF-A0A849T9E1-F1
#
_entry.id   AF-A0A849T9E1-F1
#
_cell.length_a   1.000
_cell.length_b   1.000
_cell.length_c   1.000
_cell.angle_alpha   90.00
_cell.angle_beta   90.00
_cell.angle_gamma   90.00
#
_symmetry.space_group_name_H-M   'P 1'
#
loop_
_entity.id
_entity.type
_entity.pdbx_description
1 polymer ?
#
loop_
_entity_poly.entity_id
_entity_poly.type
_entity_poly.pdbx_seq_one_letter_code
_entity_poly.pdbx_strand_id
1 'polypeptide(L)'
;MKINGQSHYLLATDGSGYFRSEKLVCDCCMIEEHFDENNKMTLKFGHNILAGSIVHPDLKQVIPMCPEPIMRLDGSSKNDSEQTAFRRFLADFKREHPKLKIIFLLDALYANGPIIKLLREYGYEFLIAVKETKSLLL
;
A
#
# COMPACT_ATOMS: atom_id res chain seq x y z
N MET A 1 -14.88 8.02 -12.78
CA MET A 1 -16.17 7.85 -12.05
C MET A 1 -16.66 9.22 -11.57
N LYS A 2 -17.98 9.45 -11.43
CA LYS A 2 -18.52 10.72 -10.92
C LYS A 2 -19.17 10.53 -9.55
N ILE A 3 -18.87 11.42 -8.60
CA ILE A 3 -19.52 11.52 -7.29
C ILE A 3 -20.07 12.94 -7.18
N ASN A 4 -21.37 13.09 -6.91
CA ASN A 4 -22.06 14.39 -6.82
C ASN A 4 -21.78 15.33 -8.01
N GLY A 5 -21.76 14.78 -9.22
CA GLY A 5 -21.48 15.52 -10.46
C GLY A 5 -20.00 15.81 -10.74
N GLN A 6 -19.09 15.51 -9.80
CA GLN A 6 -17.66 15.74 -9.94
C GLN A 6 -16.91 14.50 -10.43
N SER A 7 -16.07 14.66 -11.45
CA SER A 7 -15.22 13.59 -11.98
C SER A 7 -14.05 13.27 -11.05
N HIS A 8 -13.82 11.98 -10.82
CA HIS A 8 -12.71 11.41 -10.07
C HIS A 8 -12.02 10.30 -10.87
N TYR A 9 -10.71 10.21 -10.72
CA TYR A 9 -9.89 9.09 -11.20
C TYR A 9 -9.91 7.96 -10.18
N LEU A 10 -9.78 6.72 -10.65
CA LEU A 10 -9.65 5.55 -9.78
C LEU A 10 -8.17 5.23 -9.61
N LEU A 11 -7.70 5.08 -8.38
CA LEU A 11 -6.31 4.74 -8.08
C LEU A 11 -6.27 3.39 -7.37
N ALA A 12 -5.93 2.33 -8.10
CA ALA A 12 -5.74 1.00 -7.55
C ALA A 12 -4.37 0.93 -6.86
N THR A 13 -4.36 0.55 -5.58
CA THR A 13 -3.14 0.53 -4.76
C THR A 13 -2.96 -0.83 -4.09
N ASP A 14 -1.76 -1.40 -4.17
CA ASP A 14 -1.44 -2.70 -3.57
C ASP A 14 0.04 -2.80 -3.19
N GLY A 15 0.36 -3.68 -2.24
CA GLY A 15 1.72 -4.06 -1.89
C GLY A 15 2.29 -5.09 -2.86
N SER A 16 3.57 -4.96 -3.20
CA SER A 16 4.24 -5.91 -4.10
C SER A 16 5.68 -6.18 -3.67
N GLY A 17 6.11 -7.43 -3.90
CA GLY A 17 7.50 -7.83 -3.72
C GLY A 17 8.36 -7.34 -4.87
N TYR A 18 9.37 -6.52 -4.57
CA TYR A 18 10.30 -5.99 -5.57
C TYR A 18 11.56 -6.85 -5.71
N PHE A 19 12.12 -7.29 -4.58
CA PHE A 19 13.35 -8.08 -4.56
C PHE A 19 13.36 -9.08 -3.41
N ARG A 20 13.97 -10.26 -3.61
CA ARG A 20 14.20 -11.28 -2.58
C ARG A 20 15.56 -11.97 -2.79
N SER A 21 16.29 -12.22 -1.70
CA SER A 21 17.54 -12.97 -1.68
C SER A 21 17.78 -13.65 -0.33
N GLU A 22 18.52 -14.75 -0.34
CA GLU A 22 19.03 -15.41 0.88
C GLU A 22 20.48 -15.00 1.19
N LYS A 23 21.12 -14.24 0.30
CA LYS A 23 22.54 -13.91 0.37
C LYS A 23 22.83 -12.40 0.33
N LEU A 24 22.09 -11.68 -0.51
CA LEU A 24 22.27 -10.24 -0.68
C LEU A 24 21.40 -9.49 0.32
N VAL A 25 22.03 -8.65 1.13
CA VAL A 25 21.40 -7.87 2.19
C VAL A 25 21.91 -6.43 2.16
N CYS A 26 21.03 -5.49 2.45
CA CYS A 26 21.37 -4.11 2.77
C CYS A 26 20.57 -3.65 4.00
N ASP A 27 20.91 -2.50 4.56
CA ASP A 27 20.31 -2.00 5.81
C ASP A 27 18.80 -1.76 5.69
N CYS A 28 18.32 -1.48 4.47
CA CYS A 28 16.90 -1.26 4.19
C CYS A 28 16.12 -2.57 3.97
N CYS A 29 16.78 -3.73 3.88
CA CYS A 29 16.07 -4.99 3.61
C CYS A 29 15.08 -5.34 4.73
N MET A 30 13.88 -5.72 4.33
CA MET A 30 12.94 -6.48 5.15
C MET A 30 13.54 -7.85 5.40
N ILE A 31 13.43 -8.33 6.65
CA ILE A 31 13.94 -9.65 7.05
C ILE A 31 12.74 -10.57 7.32
N GLU A 32 12.65 -11.65 6.58
CA GLU A 32 11.59 -12.65 6.68
C GLU A 32 12.20 -13.99 7.12
N GLU A 33 11.67 -14.58 8.18
CA GLU A 33 12.02 -15.94 8.61
C GLU A 33 11.18 -16.95 7.83
N HIS A 34 11.83 -17.94 7.24
CA HIS A 34 11.18 -19.00 6.48
C HIS A 34 11.60 -20.36 7.02
N PHE A 35 10.61 -21.20 7.34
CA PHE A 35 10.81 -22.55 7.83
C PHE A 35 10.49 -23.53 6.72
N ASP A 36 11.42 -24.45 6.44
CA ASP A 36 11.17 -25.54 5.50
C ASP A 36 10.30 -26.66 6.13
N GLU A 37 10.00 -27.69 5.35
CA GLU A 37 9.23 -28.87 5.79
C GLU A 37 9.87 -29.63 6.97
N ASN A 38 11.17 -29.44 7.21
CA ASN A 38 11.93 -30.05 8.31
C ASN A 38 12.11 -29.09 9.51
N ASN A 39 11.36 -27.99 9.55
CA ASN A 39 11.48 -26.90 10.55
C ASN A 39 12.86 -26.23 10.58
N LYS A 40 13.64 -26.30 9.51
CA LYS A 40 14.90 -25.55 9.41
C LYS A 40 14.60 -24.11 9.03
N MET A 41 15.07 -23.18 9.87
CA MET A 41 14.94 -21.74 9.63
C MET A 41 15.96 -21.26 8.60
N THR A 42 15.49 -20.45 7.66
CA THR A 42 16.27 -19.68 6.70
C THR A 42 15.81 -18.22 6.72
N LEU A 43 16.74 -17.30 6.44
CA LEU A 43 16.41 -15.87 6.36
C LEU A 43 16.31 -15.45 4.89
N LYS A 44 15.25 -14.69 4.58
CA LYS A 44 15.07 -14.02 3.30
C LYS A 44 15.11 -12.51 3.52
N PHE A 45 15.92 -11.85 2.70
CA PHE A 45 16.10 -10.41 2.68
C PHE A 45 15.42 -9.85 1.44
N GLY A 46 14.66 -8.78 1.58
CA GLY A 46 13.89 -8.27 0.46
C GLY A 46 13.51 -6.81 0.55
N HIS A 47 13.07 -6.30 -0.59
CA HIS A 47 12.41 -5.00 -0.68
C HIS A 47 10.99 -5.22 -1.17
N ASN A 48 10.05 -4.53 -0.54
CA ASN A 48 8.68 -4.42 -0.98
C ASN A 48 8.42 -2.98 -1.41
N ILE A 49 7.41 -2.80 -2.24
CA ILE A 49 6.91 -1.50 -2.64
C ILE A 49 5.40 -1.49 -2.49
N LEU A 50 4.86 -0.35 -2.11
CA LEU A 50 3.46 -0.03 -2.29
C LEU A 50 3.33 0.69 -3.63
N ALA A 51 2.55 0.14 -4.55
CA ALA A 51 2.39 0.70 -5.89
C ALA A 51 0.95 1.15 -6.09
N GLY A 52 0.78 2.29 -6.77
CA GLY A 52 -0.51 2.84 -7.17
C GLY A 52 -0.57 3.03 -8.69
N SER A 53 -1.71 2.72 -9.31
CA SER A 53 -1.95 3.00 -10.74
C SER A 53 -3.34 3.58 -10.98
N ILE A 54 -3.42 4.64 -11.80
CA ILE A 54 -4.69 5.17 -12.26
C ILE A 54 -5.28 4.20 -13.29
N VAL A 55 -6.52 3.82 -13.05
CA VAL A 55 -7.26 2.84 -13.87
C VAL A 55 -8.62 3.38 -14.29
N HIS A 56 -9.20 2.78 -15.33
CA HIS A 56 -10.56 3.04 -15.77
C HIS A 56 -11.22 1.73 -16.23
N PRO A 57 -12.47 1.43 -15.84
CA PRO A 57 -13.11 0.14 -16.17
C PRO A 57 -13.20 -0.13 -17.68
N ASP A 58 -13.38 0.93 -18.48
CA ASP A 58 -13.54 0.82 -19.93
C ASP A 58 -12.24 0.99 -20.72
N LEU A 59 -11.10 1.26 -20.07
CA LEU A 59 -9.81 1.49 -20.73
C LEU A 59 -8.78 0.45 -20.29
N LYS A 60 -8.00 -0.08 -21.23
CA LYS A 60 -6.93 -1.04 -20.94
C LYS A 60 -5.65 -0.38 -20.46
N GLN A 61 -5.48 0.92 -20.75
CA GLN A 61 -4.32 1.70 -20.37
C GLN A 61 -4.36 2.02 -18.88
N VAL A 62 -3.19 1.95 -18.27
CA VAL A 62 -2.98 2.33 -16.87
C VAL A 62 -1.87 3.38 -16.81
N ILE A 63 -1.96 4.28 -15.83
CA ILE A 63 -0.93 5.29 -15.58
C ILE A 63 -0.34 5.01 -14.20
N PRO A 64 0.91 4.51 -14.11
CA PRO A 64 1.54 4.23 -12.83
C PRO A 64 1.89 5.53 -12.11
N MET A 65 1.76 5.50 -10.77
CA MET A 65 2.25 6.55 -9.89
C MET A 65 3.62 6.18 -9.33
N CYS A 66 4.32 7.15 -8.74
CA CYS A 66 5.56 6.88 -8.02
C CYS A 66 5.29 5.88 -6.88
N PRO A 67 5.98 4.72 -6.81
CA PRO A 67 5.77 3.76 -5.75
C PRO A 67 6.43 4.23 -4.44
N GLU A 68 5.88 3.79 -3.31
CA GLU A 68 6.44 4.04 -1.98
C GLU A 68 7.18 2.78 -1.49
N PRO A 69 8.47 2.87 -1.11
CA PRO A 69 9.19 1.71 -0.57
C PRO A 69 8.59 1.22 0.76
N ILE A 70 8.45 -0.10 0.89
CA ILE A 70 8.18 -0.77 2.16
C ILE A 70 9.49 -1.46 2.57
N MET A 71 10.22 -0.81 3.45
CA MET A 71 11.59 -1.18 3.79
C MET A 71 11.90 -0.81 5.22
N ARG A 72 12.88 -1.48 5.84
CA ARG A 72 13.32 -1.10 7.18
C ARG A 72 13.84 0.33 7.16
N LEU A 73 13.27 1.16 8.04
CA LEU A 73 13.70 2.54 8.22
C LEU A 73 14.85 2.58 9.22
N ASP A 74 15.74 3.55 9.02
CA ASP A 74 16.85 3.80 9.93
C ASP A 74 16.33 4.03 11.37
N GLY A 75 17.00 3.43 12.34
CA GLY A 75 16.60 3.43 13.74
C GLY A 75 15.42 2.51 14.12
N SER A 76 14.81 1.79 13.16
CA SER A 76 13.71 0.85 13.46
C SER A 76 14.20 -0.56 13.79
N SER A 77 13.72 -1.10 14.91
CA SER A 77 13.90 -2.51 15.28
C SER A 77 12.90 -3.44 14.59
N LYS A 78 11.90 -2.89 13.89
CA LYS A 78 10.84 -3.65 13.22
C LYS A 78 10.84 -3.41 11.71
N ASN A 79 10.45 -4.45 11.00
CA ASN A 79 10.05 -4.39 9.60
C ASN A 79 8.94 -3.35 9.42
N ASP A 80 8.98 -2.65 8.30
CA ASP A 80 7.93 -1.70 7.93
C ASP A 80 6.65 -2.42 7.52
N SER A 81 5.54 -1.69 7.38
CA SER A 81 4.27 -2.27 6.98
C SER A 81 3.67 -1.54 5.79
N GLU A 82 2.84 -2.24 5.03
CA GLU A 82 2.06 -1.64 3.94
C GLU A 82 1.23 -0.45 4.41
N GLN A 83 0.63 -0.52 5.59
CA GLN A 83 -0.14 0.60 6.13
C GLN A 83 0.73 1.81 6.47
N THR A 84 1.94 1.59 7.01
CA THR A 84 2.88 2.69 7.28
C THR A 84 3.34 3.33 5.97
N ALA A 85 3.68 2.52 4.96
CA ALA A 85 4.01 3.00 3.63
C ALA A 85 2.85 3.77 3.01
N PHE A 86 1.61 3.28 3.14
CA PHE A 86 0.42 3.97 2.63
C PHE A 86 0.24 5.37 3.23
N ARG A 87 0.60 5.56 4.50
CA ARG A 87 0.60 6.91 5.13
C ARG A 87 1.59 7.85 4.46
N ARG A 88 2.80 7.37 4.17
CA ARG A 88 3.84 8.15 3.47
C ARG A 88 3.41 8.43 2.04
N PHE A 89 2.92 7.40 1.33
CA PHE A 89 2.38 7.50 -0.01
C PHE A 89 1.27 8.56 -0.11
N LEU A 90 0.30 8.58 0.82
CA LEU A 90 -0.77 9.58 0.81
C LEU A 90 -0.27 11.01 0.99
N ALA A 91 0.70 11.21 1.89
CA ALA A 91 1.30 12.52 2.13
C ALA A 91 2.00 13.04 0.87
N ASP A 92 2.83 12.20 0.26
CA ASP A 92 3.60 12.53 -0.93
C ASP A 92 2.70 12.71 -2.16
N PHE A 93 1.72 11.83 -2.33
CA PHE A 93 0.73 11.94 -3.41
C PHE A 93 -0.08 13.23 -3.32
N LYS A 94 -0.52 13.64 -2.12
CA LYS A 94 -1.23 14.91 -1.93
C LYS A 94 -0.34 16.12 -2.24
N ARG A 95 0.92 16.08 -1.81
CA ARG A 95 1.91 17.11 -2.08
C ARG A 95 2.14 17.29 -3.58
N GLU A 96 2.28 16.19 -4.30
CA GLU A 96 2.64 16.16 -5.73
C GLU A 96 1.42 16.38 -6.64
N HIS A 97 0.24 15.93 -6.21
CA HIS A 97 -0.99 15.97 -7.01
C HIS A 97 -2.17 16.60 -6.25
N PRO A 98 -2.04 17.84 -5.72
CA PRO A 98 -3.02 18.44 -4.81
C PRO A 98 -4.40 18.68 -5.45
N LYS A 99 -4.45 18.82 -6.78
CA LYS A 99 -5.69 19.06 -7.55
C LYS A 99 -6.34 17.77 -8.06
N LEU A 100 -5.65 16.63 -7.97
CA LEU A 100 -6.13 15.39 -8.55
C LEU A 100 -7.18 14.77 -7.62
N LYS A 101 -8.37 14.57 -8.19
CA LYS A 101 -9.54 14.02 -7.49
C LYS A 101 -9.52 12.50 -7.64
N ILE A 102 -9.34 11.80 -6.52
CA ILE A 102 -9.09 10.36 -6.50
C ILE A 102 -10.17 9.63 -5.69
N ILE A 103 -10.54 8.47 -6.20
CA ILE A 103 -11.15 7.38 -5.44
C ILE A 103 -10.10 6.28 -5.31
N PHE A 104 -9.65 6.01 -4.09
CA PHE A 104 -8.73 4.92 -3.81
C PHE A 104 -9.45 3.58 -3.92
N LEU A 105 -8.88 2.62 -4.64
CA LEU A 105 -9.33 1.23 -4.67
C LEU A 105 -8.36 0.40 -3.84
N LEU A 106 -8.83 -0.12 -2.71
CA LEU A 106 -8.00 -0.81 -1.72
C LEU A 106 -8.61 -2.16 -1.34
N ASP A 107 -7.75 -3.09 -0.91
CA ASP A 107 -8.16 -4.39 -0.43
C ASP A 107 -8.61 -4.37 1.06
N ALA A 108 -8.91 -5.55 1.61
CA ALA A 108 -9.38 -5.68 2.98
C ALA A 108 -8.35 -5.34 4.06
N LEU A 109 -7.05 -5.30 3.75
CA LEU A 109 -6.02 -4.88 4.71
C LEU A 109 -6.21 -3.43 5.15
N TYR A 110 -6.77 -2.60 4.27
CA TYR A 110 -7.02 -1.18 4.50
C TYR A 110 -8.39 -0.88 5.13
N ALA A 111 -9.23 -1.91 5.35
CA ALA A 111 -10.57 -1.78 5.94
C ALA A 111 -10.52 -1.57 7.46
N ASN A 112 -9.83 -0.52 7.91
CA ASN A 112 -9.70 -0.17 9.32
C ASN A 112 -9.90 1.33 9.58
N GLY A 113 -10.38 1.66 10.79
CA GLY A 113 -10.70 3.03 11.20
C GLY A 113 -9.56 4.04 10.99
N PRO A 114 -8.32 3.75 11.40
CA PRO A 114 -7.18 4.66 11.20
C PRO A 114 -6.91 5.04 9.74
N ILE A 115 -7.02 4.10 8.79
CA ILE A 115 -6.81 4.37 7.36
C ILE A 115 -8.00 5.16 6.79
N ILE A 116 -9.24 4.77 7.13
CA ILE A 116 -10.45 5.48 6.70
C ILE A 116 -10.43 6.94 7.15
N LYS A 117 -10.05 7.18 8.42
CA LYS A 117 -9.93 8.53 8.97
C LYS A 117 -8.89 9.35 8.19
N LEU A 118 -7.74 8.76 7.91
CA LEU A 118 -6.68 9.41 7.17
C LEU A 118 -7.12 9.80 5.74
N LEU A 119 -7.77 8.89 5.01
CA LEU A 119 -8.28 9.19 3.67
C LEU A 119 -9.23 10.39 3.68
N ARG A 120 -10.12 10.46 4.68
CA ARG A 120 -11.04 11.59 4.87
C ARG A 120 -10.30 12.89 5.22
N GLU A 121 -9.29 12.84 6.09
CA GLU A 121 -8.45 14.00 6.44
C GLU A 121 -7.76 14.61 5.20
N TYR A 122 -7.32 13.75 4.27
CA TYR A 122 -6.72 14.18 3.00
C TYR A 122 -7.74 14.60 1.92
N GLY A 123 -9.05 14.42 2.19
CA GLY A 123 -10.15 14.75 1.29
C GLY A 123 -10.27 13.79 0.11
N TYR A 124 -9.92 12.51 0.30
CA TYR A 124 -10.03 11.49 -0.72
C TYR A 124 -11.22 10.57 -0.49
N GLU A 125 -11.82 10.15 -1.60
CA GLU A 125 -12.87 9.13 -1.64
C GLU A 125 -12.24 7.74 -1.74
N PHE A 126 -12.97 6.68 -1.38
CA PHE A 126 -12.43 5.33 -1.40
C PHE A 126 -13.49 4.24 -1.63
N LEU A 127 -13.04 3.14 -2.20
CA LEU A 127 -13.71 1.85 -2.28
C LEU A 127 -12.76 0.81 -1.68
N ILE A 128 -13.14 0.26 -0.53
CA ILE A 128 -12.30 -0.68 0.21
C ILE A 128 -13.06 -2.01 0.27
N ALA A 129 -12.42 -3.08 -0.21
CA ALA A 129 -12.98 -4.42 -0.03
C ALA A 129 -13.05 -4.75 1.46
N VAL A 130 -14.09 -5.43 1.90
CA VAL A 130 -14.20 -5.88 3.29
C VAL A 130 -14.23 -7.41 3.28
N LYS A 131 -13.40 -8.02 4.12
CA LYS A 131 -13.43 -9.46 4.38
C LYS A 131 -14.07 -9.67 5.75
N GLU A 132 -14.90 -10.70 5.87
CA GLU A 132 -15.40 -11.13 7.17
C GLU A 132 -14.22 -11.60 8.03
N THR A 133 -13.75 -10.72 8.90
CA THR A 133 -12.86 -11.05 10.02
C THR A 133 -13.52 -10.58 11.31
N LYS A 134 -13.32 -11.30 12.41
CA LYS A 134 -14.04 -11.17 13.70
C LYS A 134 -13.96 -9.81 14.42
N SER A 135 -13.58 -8.70 13.77
CA SER A 135 -13.39 -7.43 14.47
C SER A 135 -13.48 -6.19 13.56
N LEU A 136 -14.36 -5.27 13.98
CA LEU A 136 -14.20 -3.80 13.96
C LEU A 136 -14.61 -3.00 12.70
N LEU A 137 -15.79 -3.27 12.14
CA LEU A 137 -16.60 -2.22 11.50
C LEU A 137 -17.92 -2.05 12.24
N LEU A 138 -17.81 -1.65 13.52
CA LEU A 138 -18.86 -1.02 14.31
C LEU A 138 -18.27 0.23 14.97
#